data_AF-A0A967SGZ9-F1
#
_entry.id   AF-A0A967SGZ9-F1
#
_cell.length_a   1.000
_cell.length_b   1.000
_cell.length_c   1.000
_cell.angle_alpha   90.00
_cell.angle_beta   90.00
_cell.angle_gamma   90.00
#
_symmetry.space_group_name_H-M   'P 1'
#
loop_
_entity.id
_entity.type
_entity.pdbx_description
1 polymer ?
#
loop_
_entity_poly.entity_id
_entity_poly.type
_entity_poly.pdbx_seq_one_letter_code
_entity_poly.pdbx_strand_id
1 'polypeptide(L)'
;MITIVHISDLHFGPPYLPRVGEALLAAIRTIGPDVIVASGDFTQRAKPEQFEEAAAFLDQLPPAPRVVVPGNHDVPLYRVVERIFSPYKWYRKYIAEELDQVVRTEDAVIAALNSTSPLRHITNGRIDSAQLDFCRRAFEDAPEGQVRIVVAHHHFAPAPDYEGGEVMPHAKRAIDTFTELKVDLVLGGHLHRAYIGNSLDLYPGLDRDHGIIIVQS
;
A
#
# COMPACT_ATOMS: atom_id res chain seq x y z
N MET A 1 -5.12 21.27 -5.49
CA MET A 1 -5.12 20.74 -4.11
C MET A 1 -5.71 19.36 -4.23
N ILE A 2 -4.86 18.35 -4.10
CA ILE A 2 -5.22 16.95 -4.29
C ILE A 2 -5.89 16.38 -3.04
N THR A 3 -6.98 15.64 -3.25
CA THR A 3 -7.71 14.89 -2.22
C THR A 3 -7.52 13.40 -2.45
N ILE A 4 -6.83 12.74 -1.53
CA ILE A 4 -6.57 11.29 -1.58
C ILE A 4 -7.42 10.60 -0.51
N VAL A 5 -8.21 9.62 -0.92
CA VAL A 5 -8.85 8.68 0.01
C VAL A 5 -7.96 7.45 0.10
N HIS A 6 -7.44 7.17 1.29
CA HIS A 6 -6.62 5.99 1.57
C HIS A 6 -7.40 5.02 2.45
N ILE A 7 -7.58 3.81 1.94
CA ILE A 7 -8.19 2.67 2.62
C ILE A 7 -7.21 1.50 2.64
N SER A 8 -7.36 0.59 3.59
CA SER A 8 -6.54 -0.62 3.69
C SER A 8 -7.31 -1.74 4.37
N ASP A 9 -6.79 -2.97 4.28
CA ASP A 9 -7.15 -4.08 5.15
C ASP A 9 -8.67 -4.38 5.14
N LEU A 10 -9.23 -4.48 3.92
CA LEU A 10 -10.66 -4.74 3.71
C LEU A 10 -11.06 -6.15 4.16
N HIS A 11 -10.14 -7.12 4.04
CA HIS A 11 -10.28 -8.48 4.55
C HIS A 11 -11.61 -9.17 4.18
N PHE A 12 -11.99 -9.19 2.90
CA PHE A 12 -13.17 -9.92 2.44
C PHE A 12 -13.08 -11.40 2.83
N GLY A 13 -14.14 -11.90 3.47
CA GLY A 13 -14.20 -13.21 4.14
C GLY A 13 -14.39 -13.10 5.67
N PRO A 14 -14.74 -14.18 6.38
CA PRO A 14 -15.08 -14.08 7.81
C PRO A 14 -13.93 -13.52 8.67
N PRO A 15 -14.17 -12.53 9.55
CA PRO A 15 -15.47 -12.01 10.00
C PRO A 15 -15.91 -10.68 9.34
N TYR A 16 -15.70 -10.50 8.03
CA TYR A 16 -16.10 -9.30 7.28
C TYR A 16 -17.52 -8.83 7.63
N LEU A 17 -17.67 -7.52 7.82
CA LEU A 17 -18.91 -6.89 8.24
C LEU A 17 -19.46 -6.02 7.10
N PRO A 18 -20.46 -6.50 6.32
CA PRO A 18 -20.98 -5.77 5.16
C PRO A 18 -21.40 -4.32 5.46
N ARG A 19 -22.05 -4.11 6.61
CA ARG A 19 -22.46 -2.77 7.08
C ARG A 19 -21.31 -1.77 7.19
N VAL A 20 -20.09 -2.22 7.51
CA VAL A 20 -18.91 -1.36 7.62
C VAL A 20 -18.42 -0.97 6.22
N GLY A 21 -18.39 -1.92 5.29
CA GLY A 21 -18.09 -1.65 3.88
C GLY A 21 -19.09 -0.68 3.25
N GLU A 22 -20.40 -0.87 3.48
CA GLU A 22 -21.45 0.03 3.00
C GLU A 22 -21.31 1.45 3.56
N ALA A 23 -21.01 1.57 4.86
CA ALA A 23 -20.76 2.87 5.50
C ALA A 23 -19.50 3.55 4.93
N LEU A 24 -18.43 2.80 4.70
CA LEU A 24 -17.21 3.30 4.07
C LEU A 24 -17.49 3.81 2.66
N LEU A 25 -18.20 3.04 1.82
CA LEU A 25 -18.59 3.47 0.47
C LEU A 25 -19.43 4.76 0.50
N ALA A 26 -20.37 4.86 1.44
CA ALA A 26 -21.18 6.06 1.62
C ALA A 26 -20.32 7.27 1.99
N ALA A 27 -19.35 7.11 2.91
CA ALA A 27 -18.42 8.17 3.29
C ALA A 27 -17.55 8.62 2.11
N ILE A 28 -16.94 7.70 1.38
CA ILE A 28 -16.06 8.00 0.24
C ILE A 28 -16.80 8.80 -0.84
N ARG A 29 -18.07 8.48 -1.11
CA ARG A 29 -18.92 9.23 -2.06
C ARG A 29 -19.13 10.70 -1.68
N THR A 30 -19.05 11.05 -0.40
CA THR A 30 -19.20 12.44 0.05
C THR A 30 -17.93 13.26 -0.04
N ILE A 31 -16.76 12.61 -0.16
CA ILE A 31 -15.45 13.29 -0.17
C ILE A 31 -15.11 13.83 -1.56
N GLY A 32 -15.48 13.09 -2.62
CA GLY A 32 -15.09 13.43 -4.00
C GLY A 32 -13.58 13.30 -4.23
N PRO A 33 -12.98 12.10 -4.08
CA PRO A 33 -11.53 11.92 -4.16
C PRO A 33 -10.98 12.13 -5.59
N ASP A 34 -9.80 12.75 -5.68
CA ASP A 34 -9.00 12.81 -6.90
C ASP A 34 -8.26 11.49 -7.16
N VAL A 35 -7.90 10.77 -6.08
CA VAL A 35 -7.26 9.44 -6.13
C VAL A 35 -7.78 8.58 -4.98
N ILE A 36 -7.98 7.29 -5.24
CA ILE A 36 -8.27 6.29 -4.20
C ILE A 36 -7.10 5.31 -4.08
N VAL A 37 -6.53 5.21 -2.89
CA VAL A 37 -5.46 4.27 -2.57
C VAL A 37 -6.04 3.13 -1.74
N ALA A 38 -5.85 1.88 -2.16
CA ALA A 38 -6.18 0.69 -1.38
C ALA A 38 -4.90 -0.12 -1.13
N SER A 39 -4.33 0.00 0.08
CA SER A 39 -2.95 -0.46 0.39
C SER A 39 -2.84 -1.92 0.83
N GLY A 40 -3.64 -2.83 0.27
CA GLY A 40 -3.51 -4.27 0.46
C GLY A 40 -4.45 -4.90 1.48
N ASP A 41 -4.32 -6.22 1.60
CA ASP A 41 -5.19 -7.11 2.36
C ASP A 41 -6.67 -6.96 1.95
N PHE A 42 -6.91 -7.12 0.64
CA PHE A 42 -8.27 -7.15 0.09
C PHE A 42 -9.04 -8.36 0.60
N THR A 43 -8.36 -9.49 0.78
CA THR A 43 -8.99 -10.76 1.16
C THR A 43 -8.51 -11.24 2.51
N GLN A 44 -9.32 -12.01 3.23
CA GLN A 44 -8.90 -12.62 4.49
C GLN A 44 -7.94 -13.80 4.27
N ARG A 45 -8.06 -14.54 3.16
CA ARG A 45 -7.33 -15.82 2.90
C ARG A 45 -7.01 -16.08 1.42
N ALA A 46 -6.92 -15.06 0.58
CA ALA A 46 -6.58 -15.15 -0.84
C ALA A 46 -7.48 -16.08 -1.66
N LYS A 47 -8.74 -16.28 -1.26
CA LYS A 47 -9.67 -17.16 -1.99
C LYS A 47 -10.28 -16.42 -3.18
N PRO A 48 -10.56 -17.11 -4.31
CA PRO A 48 -11.14 -16.46 -5.48
C PRO A 48 -12.46 -15.76 -5.17
N GLU A 49 -13.33 -16.35 -4.34
CA GLU A 49 -14.62 -15.74 -3.98
C GLU A 49 -14.44 -14.45 -3.18
N GLN A 50 -13.40 -14.39 -2.33
CA GLN A 50 -13.07 -13.19 -1.56
C GLN A 50 -12.55 -12.07 -2.47
N PHE A 51 -11.78 -12.44 -3.51
CA PHE A 51 -11.32 -11.47 -4.51
C PHE A 51 -12.48 -10.99 -5.40
N GLU A 52 -13.45 -11.84 -5.70
CA GLU A 52 -14.68 -11.43 -6.40
C GLU A 52 -15.49 -10.42 -5.58
N GLU A 53 -15.65 -10.67 -4.29
CA GLU A 53 -16.29 -9.73 -3.36
C GLU A 53 -15.51 -8.39 -3.27
N ALA A 54 -14.18 -8.46 -3.18
CA ALA A 54 -13.33 -7.29 -3.16
C ALA A 54 -13.43 -6.47 -4.46
N ALA A 55 -13.41 -7.12 -5.62
CA ALA A 55 -13.61 -6.45 -6.91
C ALA A 55 -14.98 -5.78 -6.98
N ALA A 56 -16.04 -6.47 -6.56
CA ALA A 56 -17.40 -5.91 -6.52
C ALA A 56 -17.52 -4.70 -5.59
N PHE A 57 -16.75 -4.65 -4.50
CA PHE A 57 -16.64 -3.46 -3.65
C PHE A 57 -15.88 -2.32 -4.36
N LEU A 58 -14.74 -2.63 -4.97
CA LEU A 58 -13.92 -1.63 -5.68
C LEU A 58 -14.65 -1.02 -6.88
N ASP A 59 -15.57 -1.75 -7.51
CA ASP A 59 -16.40 -1.26 -8.62
C ASP A 59 -17.51 -0.31 -8.17
N GLN A 60 -17.82 -0.25 -6.87
CA GLN A 60 -18.78 0.69 -6.28
C GLN A 60 -18.15 2.01 -5.82
N LEU A 61 -16.82 2.11 -5.87
CA LEU A 61 -16.11 3.35 -5.54
C LEU A 61 -16.39 4.45 -6.58
N PRO A 62 -16.34 5.74 -6.19
CA PRO A 62 -16.42 6.85 -7.14
C PRO A 62 -15.39 6.72 -8.26
N PRO A 63 -15.68 7.27 -9.46
CA PRO A 63 -14.75 7.24 -10.57
C PRO A 63 -13.53 8.12 -10.29
N ALA A 64 -12.45 7.51 -9.85
CA ALA A 64 -11.14 8.13 -9.65
C ALA A 64 -10.03 7.12 -9.98
N PRO A 65 -8.83 7.59 -10.37
CA PRO A 65 -7.64 6.74 -10.42
C PRO A 65 -7.47 5.92 -9.14
N ARG A 66 -7.25 4.61 -9.30
CA ARG A 66 -7.06 3.66 -8.20
C ARG A 66 -5.59 3.28 -8.12
N VAL A 67 -5.02 3.33 -6.92
CA VAL A 67 -3.68 2.83 -6.61
C VAL A 67 -3.85 1.64 -5.68
N VAL A 68 -3.45 0.45 -6.13
CA VAL A 68 -3.67 -0.80 -5.40
C VAL A 68 -2.39 -1.60 -5.31
N VAL A 69 -2.11 -2.15 -4.13
CA VAL A 69 -1.00 -3.09 -3.90
C VAL A 69 -1.53 -4.30 -3.12
N PRO A 70 -1.02 -5.53 -3.33
CA PRO A 70 -1.44 -6.66 -2.53
C PRO A 70 -0.91 -6.56 -1.10
N GLY A 71 -1.63 -7.16 -0.15
CA GLY A 71 -1.14 -7.43 1.19
C GLY A 71 -0.81 -8.91 1.42
N ASN A 72 -0.31 -9.25 2.60
CA ASN A 72 0.09 -10.63 2.90
C ASN A 72 -1.08 -11.62 2.95
N HIS A 73 -2.29 -11.18 3.27
CA HIS A 73 -3.49 -12.02 3.23
C HIS A 73 -4.02 -12.27 1.81
N ASP A 74 -3.59 -11.48 0.84
CA ASP A 74 -3.84 -11.69 -0.59
C ASP A 74 -2.94 -12.77 -1.21
N VAL A 75 -1.97 -13.27 -0.44
CA VAL A 75 -1.13 -14.41 -0.79
C VAL A 75 -1.61 -15.68 -0.07
N PRO A 76 -1.78 -16.82 -0.77
CA PRO A 76 -2.27 -18.05 -0.13
C PRO A 76 -1.37 -18.57 0.99
N LEU A 77 -1.82 -18.51 2.26
CA LEU A 77 -1.02 -18.98 3.39
C LEU A 77 -0.88 -20.51 3.44
N TYR A 78 -2.00 -21.24 3.36
CA TYR A 78 -2.01 -22.71 3.53
C TYR A 78 -1.99 -23.49 2.22
N ARG A 79 -2.34 -22.85 1.10
CA ARG A 79 -2.30 -23.47 -0.23
C ARG A 79 -0.88 -23.36 -0.80
N VAL A 80 0.05 -24.11 -0.21
CA VAL A 80 1.51 -23.95 -0.43
C VAL A 80 1.91 -24.12 -1.90
N VAL A 81 1.29 -25.05 -2.63
CA VAL A 81 1.54 -25.24 -4.06
C VAL A 81 1.16 -23.98 -4.84
N GLU A 82 -0.03 -23.44 -4.60
CA GLU A 82 -0.50 -22.19 -5.22
C GLU A 82 0.40 -21.01 -4.83
N ARG A 83 0.82 -20.92 -3.57
CA ARG A 83 1.75 -19.89 -3.08
C ARG A 83 3.09 -19.92 -3.80
N ILE A 84 3.61 -21.11 -4.12
CA ILE A 84 4.92 -21.25 -4.76
C ILE A 84 4.83 -20.93 -6.25
N PHE A 85 3.82 -21.47 -6.95
CA PHE A 85 3.78 -21.39 -8.41
C PHE A 85 2.94 -20.23 -8.96
N SER A 86 1.97 -19.73 -8.20
CA SER A 86 1.03 -18.70 -8.67
C SER A 86 0.48 -17.83 -7.52
N PRO A 87 1.33 -17.21 -6.68
CA PRO A 87 0.92 -16.53 -5.44
C PRO A 87 -0.07 -15.38 -5.66
N TYR A 88 0.01 -14.72 -6.82
CA TYR A 88 -0.81 -13.54 -7.15
C TYR A 88 -1.87 -13.83 -8.21
N LYS A 89 -2.17 -15.11 -8.49
CA LYS A 89 -3.09 -15.49 -9.58
C LYS A 89 -4.44 -14.77 -9.47
N TRP A 90 -5.04 -14.78 -8.29
CA TRP A 90 -6.37 -14.21 -8.08
C TRP A 90 -6.33 -12.69 -7.91
N TYR A 91 -5.32 -12.15 -7.22
CA TYR A 91 -5.08 -10.70 -7.19
C TYR A 91 -4.99 -10.12 -8.61
N ARG A 92 -4.19 -10.75 -9.48
CA ARG A 92 -4.05 -10.32 -10.88
C ARG A 92 -5.33 -10.43 -11.70
N LYS A 93 -6.14 -11.44 -11.41
CA LYS A 93 -7.39 -11.67 -12.11
C LYS A 93 -8.47 -10.65 -11.74
N TYR A 94 -8.55 -10.26 -10.47
CA TYR A 94 -9.70 -9.52 -9.94
C TYR A 94 -9.39 -8.08 -9.52
N ILE A 95 -8.15 -7.78 -9.11
CA ILE A 95 -7.77 -6.48 -8.56
C ILE A 95 -6.94 -5.68 -9.55
N ALA A 96 -5.74 -6.16 -9.90
CA ALA A 96 -4.86 -5.51 -10.86
C ALA A 96 -3.77 -6.46 -11.40
N GLU A 97 -3.55 -6.41 -12.72
CA GLU A 97 -2.53 -7.22 -13.40
C GLU A 97 -1.10 -6.90 -12.93
N GLU A 98 -0.81 -5.61 -12.80
CA GLU A 98 0.49 -5.10 -12.34
C GLU A 98 0.58 -5.08 -10.81
N LEU A 99 1.73 -5.52 -10.29
CA LEU A 99 2.00 -5.60 -8.85
C LEU A 99 2.68 -4.33 -8.32
N ASP A 100 3.54 -3.72 -9.13
CA ASP A 100 4.11 -2.40 -8.90
C ASP A 100 3.51 -1.45 -9.96
N GLN A 101 3.06 -0.27 -9.54
CA GLN A 101 2.30 0.65 -10.40
C GLN A 101 2.78 2.07 -10.23
N VAL A 102 2.63 2.89 -11.29
CA VAL A 102 2.78 4.34 -11.18
C VAL A 102 1.51 5.02 -11.65
N VAL A 103 0.91 5.81 -10.78
CA VAL A 103 -0.21 6.69 -11.11
C VAL A 103 0.28 8.13 -11.09
N ARG A 104 -0.01 8.87 -12.16
CA ARG A 104 0.32 10.29 -12.27
C ARG A 104 -0.95 11.10 -12.36
N THR A 105 -0.98 12.19 -11.60
CA THR A 105 -2.02 13.21 -11.63
C THR A 105 -1.37 14.56 -11.93
N GLU A 106 -2.17 15.62 -12.01
CA GLU A 106 -1.66 16.99 -12.14
C GLU A 106 -0.82 17.40 -10.92
N ASP A 107 -1.22 16.96 -9.72
CA ASP A 107 -0.66 17.41 -8.45
C ASP A 107 0.33 16.40 -7.82
N ALA A 108 0.37 15.14 -8.27
CA ALA A 108 1.16 14.07 -7.63
C ALA A 108 1.63 12.94 -8.56
N VAL A 109 2.78 12.35 -8.20
CA VAL A 109 3.27 11.06 -8.73
C VAL A 109 3.23 10.03 -7.62
N ILE A 110 2.55 8.91 -7.86
CA ILE A 110 2.32 7.86 -6.87
C ILE A 110 2.94 6.56 -7.36
N ALA A 111 3.95 6.06 -6.65
CA ALA A 111 4.56 4.75 -6.90
C ALA A 111 4.04 3.72 -5.89
N ALA A 112 3.25 2.77 -6.38
CA ALA A 112 2.76 1.64 -5.60
C ALA A 112 3.73 0.47 -5.73
N LEU A 113 4.16 -0.08 -4.60
CA LEU A 113 5.11 -1.18 -4.53
C LEU A 113 4.51 -2.39 -3.81
N ASN A 114 4.55 -3.54 -4.46
CA ASN A 114 4.21 -4.81 -3.83
C ASN A 114 5.28 -5.20 -2.80
N SER A 115 4.96 -5.00 -1.52
CA SER A 115 5.83 -5.40 -0.42
C SER A 115 5.63 -6.85 0.03
N THR A 116 4.76 -7.64 -0.58
CA THR A 116 4.54 -9.03 -0.15
C THR A 116 5.71 -9.94 -0.51
N SER A 117 6.01 -10.91 0.36
CA SER A 117 7.10 -11.87 0.13
C SER A 117 6.63 -13.32 0.35
N PRO A 118 6.00 -13.95 -0.68
CA PRO A 118 5.31 -15.24 -0.55
C PRO A 118 6.18 -16.41 -0.06
N LEU A 119 7.51 -16.32 -0.20
CA LEU A 119 8.42 -17.44 0.09
C LEU A 119 9.34 -17.21 1.29
N ARG A 120 9.62 -15.96 1.67
CA ARG A 120 10.66 -15.63 2.66
C ARG A 120 10.12 -14.88 3.87
N HIS A 121 9.36 -13.81 3.62
CA HIS A 121 8.85 -12.92 4.65
C HIS A 121 7.34 -12.77 4.50
N ILE A 122 6.62 -13.87 4.70
CA ILE A 122 5.18 -13.95 4.42
C ILE A 122 4.40 -12.91 5.21
N THR A 123 4.79 -12.63 6.46
CA THR A 123 4.10 -11.68 7.33
C THR A 123 4.65 -10.27 7.23
N ASN A 124 5.97 -10.09 7.17
CA ASN A 124 6.59 -8.76 7.33
C ASN A 124 6.94 -8.10 6.00
N GLY A 125 6.77 -8.83 4.89
CA GLY A 125 7.05 -8.31 3.56
C GLY A 125 8.53 -8.08 3.25
N ARG A 126 8.80 -7.52 2.08
CA ARG A 126 10.12 -7.07 1.62
C ARG A 126 9.95 -6.16 0.41
N ILE A 127 10.80 -5.13 0.31
CA ILE A 127 11.04 -4.36 -0.91
C ILE A 127 12.44 -4.67 -1.43
N ASP A 128 12.53 -5.07 -2.71
CA ASP A 128 13.79 -5.36 -3.38
C ASP A 128 14.43 -4.11 -4.02
N SER A 129 15.67 -4.25 -4.49
CA SER A 129 16.39 -3.14 -5.12
C SER A 129 15.79 -2.75 -6.49
N ALA A 130 15.21 -3.69 -7.23
CA ALA A 130 14.62 -3.40 -8.53
C ALA A 130 13.35 -2.55 -8.39
N GLN A 131 12.60 -2.72 -7.30
CA GLN A 131 11.48 -1.87 -6.91
C GLN A 131 11.94 -0.46 -6.50
N LEU A 132 13.09 -0.35 -5.84
CA LEU A 132 13.69 0.96 -5.55
C LEU A 132 14.12 1.68 -6.84
N ASP A 133 14.69 0.95 -7.80
CA ASP A 133 15.02 1.50 -9.13
C ASP A 133 13.76 1.83 -9.94
N PHE A 134 12.68 1.07 -9.77
CA PHE A 134 11.36 1.41 -10.31
C PHE A 134 10.84 2.73 -9.75
N CYS A 135 10.90 2.94 -8.42
CA CYS A 135 10.58 4.23 -7.81
C CYS A 135 11.46 5.38 -8.33
N ARG A 136 12.77 5.15 -8.47
CA ARG A 136 13.70 6.17 -9.00
C ARG A 136 13.27 6.63 -10.40
N ARG A 137 12.98 5.69 -11.29
CA ARG A 137 12.45 5.98 -12.64
C ARG A 137 11.05 6.62 -12.62
N ALA A 138 10.21 6.26 -11.65
CA ALA A 138 8.89 6.87 -11.52
C ALA A 138 8.98 8.37 -11.22
N PHE A 139 9.96 8.78 -10.43
CA PHE A 139 10.11 10.16 -9.94
C PHE A 139 11.14 11.01 -10.71
N GLU A 140 11.91 10.42 -11.63
CA GLU A 140 12.99 11.10 -12.38
C GLU A 140 12.51 12.36 -13.11
N ASP A 141 11.34 12.30 -13.75
CA ASP A 141 10.73 13.40 -14.50
C ASP A 141 9.55 14.06 -13.76
N ALA A 142 9.41 13.86 -12.44
CA ALA A 142 8.32 14.47 -11.68
C ALA A 142 8.52 16.00 -11.64
N PRO A 143 7.60 16.82 -12.19
CA PRO A 143 7.70 18.27 -12.19
C PRO A 143 7.89 18.85 -10.80
N GLU A 144 8.59 19.99 -10.73
CA GLU A 144 8.73 20.76 -9.50
C GLU A 144 7.35 21.17 -8.97
N GLY A 145 7.06 20.83 -7.71
CA GLY A 145 5.77 21.08 -7.07
C GLY A 145 4.80 19.90 -7.02
N GLN A 146 5.05 18.80 -7.76
CA GLN A 146 4.25 17.58 -7.59
C GLN A 146 4.65 16.81 -6.34
N VAL A 147 3.65 16.35 -5.59
CA VAL A 147 3.85 15.51 -4.40
C VAL A 147 4.31 14.12 -4.84
N ARG A 148 5.39 13.61 -4.27
CA ARG A 148 5.91 12.26 -4.51
C ARG A 148 5.42 11.32 -3.41
N ILE A 149 4.64 10.31 -3.80
CA ILE A 149 3.98 9.41 -2.86
C ILE A 149 4.42 7.97 -3.13
N VAL A 150 4.78 7.24 -2.09
CA VAL A 150 4.99 5.79 -2.15
C VAL A 150 3.85 5.07 -1.43
N VAL A 151 3.33 4.00 -2.02
CA VAL A 151 2.31 3.14 -1.40
C VAL A 151 2.86 1.74 -1.26
N ALA A 152 2.79 1.16 -0.06
CA ALA A 152 3.11 -0.26 0.17
C ALA A 152 2.34 -0.80 1.36
N HIS A 153 1.96 -2.08 1.35
CA HIS A 153 1.17 -2.65 2.45
C HIS A 153 1.93 -2.70 3.79
N HIS A 154 3.14 -3.30 3.80
CA HIS A 154 3.94 -3.45 5.02
C HIS A 154 4.63 -2.14 5.45
N HIS A 155 4.72 -1.93 6.76
CA HIS A 155 5.26 -0.71 7.34
C HIS A 155 6.79 -0.63 7.30
N PHE A 156 7.30 0.56 6.97
CA PHE A 156 8.74 0.90 6.97
C PHE A 156 9.24 1.42 8.32
N ALA A 157 8.33 1.59 9.27
CA ALA A 157 8.49 2.36 10.49
C ALA A 157 7.72 1.66 11.61
N PRO A 158 8.28 1.54 12.83
CA PRO A 158 7.51 1.01 13.95
C PRO A 158 6.33 1.95 14.24
N ALA A 159 5.25 1.37 14.78
CA ALA A 159 4.15 2.17 15.32
C ALA A 159 4.65 3.04 16.49
N PRO A 160 4.06 4.23 16.73
CA PRO A 160 4.49 5.13 17.81
C PRO A 160 4.35 4.57 19.23
N ASP A 161 3.46 3.59 19.41
CA ASP A 161 3.29 2.86 20.66
C ASP A 161 4.36 1.76 20.86
N TYR A 162 5.22 1.53 19.86
CA TYR A 162 6.21 0.45 19.79
C TYR A 162 5.61 -0.96 20.01
N GLU A 163 4.30 -1.10 19.86
CA GLU A 163 3.61 -2.37 19.92
C GLU A 163 3.31 -2.85 18.49
N GLY A 164 3.41 -4.14 18.21
CA GLY A 164 2.89 -4.68 16.94
C GLY A 164 3.90 -5.04 15.85
N GLY A 165 5.05 -5.62 16.22
CA GLY A 165 5.84 -6.45 15.31
C GLY A 165 7.15 -5.85 14.81
N GLU A 166 7.90 -6.65 14.06
CA GLU A 166 9.17 -6.23 13.44
C GLU A 166 8.89 -5.45 12.15
N VAL A 167 9.56 -4.30 12.00
CA VAL A 167 9.55 -3.54 10.75
C VAL A 167 9.99 -4.41 9.57
N MET A 168 9.50 -4.06 8.38
CA MET A 168 9.87 -4.77 7.16
C MET A 168 11.41 -4.90 7.03
N PRO A 169 11.94 -6.09 6.70
CA PRO A 169 13.38 -6.27 6.48
C PRO A 169 13.95 -5.25 5.50
N HIS A 170 15.07 -4.62 5.90
CA HIS A 170 15.73 -3.55 5.15
C HIS A 170 14.88 -2.28 4.95
N ALA A 171 13.87 -2.02 5.80
CA ALA A 171 13.08 -0.79 5.75
C ALA A 171 13.94 0.48 5.74
N LYS A 172 15.03 0.53 6.54
CA LYS A 172 15.97 1.65 6.54
C LYS A 172 16.52 1.96 5.14
N ARG A 173 16.91 0.93 4.37
CA ARG A 173 17.43 1.11 3.00
C ARG A 173 16.38 1.75 2.09
N ALA A 174 15.13 1.32 2.22
CA ALA A 174 14.03 1.88 1.44
C ALA A 174 13.76 3.34 1.85
N ILE A 175 13.69 3.63 3.16
CA ILE A 175 13.54 5.01 3.66
C ILE A 175 14.68 5.92 3.19
N ASP A 176 15.94 5.47 3.30
CA ASP A 176 17.09 6.24 2.81
C ASP A 176 16.93 6.57 1.31
N THR A 177 16.51 5.58 0.50
CA THR A 177 16.25 5.81 -0.93
C THR A 177 15.07 6.76 -1.17
N PHE A 178 13.99 6.64 -0.41
CA PHE A 178 12.84 7.54 -0.54
C PHE A 178 13.20 8.98 -0.16
N THR A 179 14.06 9.18 0.83
CA THR A 179 14.60 10.49 1.18
C THR A 179 15.44 11.08 0.03
N GLU A 180 16.32 10.27 -0.59
CA GLU A 180 17.09 10.70 -1.78
C GLU A 180 16.18 11.11 -2.94
N LEU A 181 15.06 10.40 -3.12
CA LEU A 181 14.07 10.64 -4.16
C LEU A 181 13.10 11.77 -3.81
N LYS A 182 13.26 12.43 -2.67
CA LYS A 182 12.38 13.52 -2.18
C LYS A 182 10.91 13.08 -2.14
N VAL A 183 10.67 11.86 -1.66
CA VAL A 183 9.32 11.36 -1.36
C VAL A 183 8.76 12.16 -0.20
N ASP A 184 7.53 12.66 -0.34
CA ASP A 184 6.87 13.47 0.68
C ASP A 184 6.00 12.62 1.61
N LEU A 185 5.39 11.57 1.06
CA LEU A 185 4.36 10.77 1.74
C LEU A 185 4.54 9.28 1.45
N VAL A 186 4.45 8.46 2.50
CA VAL A 186 4.34 7.00 2.42
C VAL A 186 3.01 6.57 3.00
N LEU A 187 2.23 5.82 2.22
CA LEU A 187 0.94 5.25 2.62
C LEU A 187 1.06 3.74 2.79
N GLY A 188 0.58 3.19 3.91
CA GLY A 188 0.54 1.74 4.14
C GLY A 188 -0.61 1.27 5.03
N GLY A 189 -0.60 -0.01 5.37
CA GLY A 189 -1.60 -0.65 6.23
C GLY A 189 -0.97 -1.71 7.15
N HIS A 190 -1.52 -2.94 7.12
CA HIS A 190 -0.99 -4.14 7.79
C HIS A 190 -1.12 -4.16 9.32
N LEU A 191 -0.93 -3.01 9.99
CA LEU A 191 -0.95 -2.92 11.45
C LEU A 191 -2.37 -2.82 12.02
N HIS A 192 -3.38 -2.57 11.18
CA HIS A 192 -4.77 -2.33 11.58
C HIS A 192 -4.87 -1.21 12.65
N ARG A 193 -4.02 -0.19 12.51
CA ARG A 193 -3.87 0.92 13.45
C ARG A 193 -3.64 2.20 12.66
N ALA A 194 -4.51 3.16 12.88
CA ALA A 194 -4.35 4.49 12.30
C ALA A 194 -3.27 5.27 13.05
N TYR A 195 -2.18 5.63 12.38
CA TYR A 195 -1.20 6.57 12.91
C TYR A 195 -0.50 7.37 11.81
N ILE A 196 0.06 8.50 12.23
CA ILE A 196 0.91 9.36 11.41
C ILE A 196 2.27 9.44 12.12
N GLY A 197 3.34 9.20 11.37
CA GLY A 197 4.71 9.34 11.82
C GLY A 197 5.54 10.17 10.84
N ASN A 198 6.76 10.52 11.25
CA ASN A 198 7.73 11.17 10.38
C ASN A 198 9.02 10.33 10.31
N SER A 199 9.61 10.21 9.12
CA SER A 199 10.87 9.47 8.96
C SER A 199 11.99 10.04 9.82
N LEU A 200 12.00 11.35 10.13
CA LEU A 200 13.03 11.98 10.97
C LEU A 200 12.99 11.53 12.43
N ASP A 201 11.83 11.10 12.94
CA ASP A 201 11.67 10.58 14.30
C ASP A 201 12.26 9.16 14.45
N LEU A 202 12.45 8.47 13.33
CA LEU A 202 12.83 7.06 13.27
C LEU A 202 14.25 6.88 12.73
N TYR A 203 14.49 7.50 11.58
CA TYR A 203 15.71 7.47 10.81
C TYR A 203 16.00 8.89 10.31
N PRO A 204 16.60 9.76 11.15
CA PRO A 204 16.94 11.14 10.74
C PRO A 204 17.91 11.23 9.56
N GLY A 205 18.40 10.09 9.05
CA GLY A 205 19.11 10.00 7.79
C GLY A 205 20.33 10.92 7.70
N LEU A 206 20.68 11.29 6.47
CA LEU A 206 21.69 12.31 6.17
C LEU A 206 21.06 13.67 5.87
N ASP A 207 19.81 13.69 5.40
CA ASP A 207 19.04 14.89 5.09
C ASP A 207 18.00 15.12 6.18
N ARG A 208 18.27 16.10 7.05
CA ARG A 208 17.41 16.43 8.21
C ARG A 208 16.36 17.49 7.89
N ASP A 209 16.43 18.07 6.70
CA ASP A 209 15.54 19.15 6.26
C ASP A 209 14.33 18.59 5.50
N HIS A 210 14.38 17.33 5.07
CA HIS A 210 13.29 16.64 4.37
C HIS A 210 12.82 15.39 5.13
N GLY A 211 11.73 15.53 5.88
CA GLY A 211 11.05 14.42 6.56
C GLY A 211 9.91 13.85 5.73
N ILE A 212 9.82 12.53 5.65
CA ILE A 212 8.75 11.81 4.96
C ILE A 212 7.59 11.61 5.93
N ILE A 213 6.39 12.03 5.56
CA ILE A 213 5.18 11.73 6.32
C ILE A 213 4.80 10.27 6.06
N ILE A 214 4.60 9.49 7.13
CA ILE A 214 4.21 8.09 7.04
C ILE A 214 2.80 7.95 7.61
N VAL A 215 1.85 7.53 6.78
CA VAL A 215 0.46 7.29 7.19
C VAL A 215 0.18 5.80 7.10
N GLN A 216 -0.23 5.21 8.22
CA GLN A 216 -0.75 3.85 8.26
C GLN A 216 -2.25 3.87 8.51
N SER A 217 -2.98 3.04 7.77
CA SER A 217 -4.42 2.82 7.91
C SER A 217 -4.74 1.49 8.58
#